data_AF-A0A1H4W702-F1
#
_entry.id   AF-A0A1H4W702-F1
#
_cell.length_a   1.000
_cell.length_b   1.000
_cell.length_c   1.000
_cell.angle_alpha   90.00
_cell.angle_beta   90.00
_cell.angle_gamma   90.00
#
_symmetry.space_group_name_H-M   'P 1'
#
loop_
_entity.id
_entity.type
_entity.pdbx_description
1 polymer ?
#
loop_
_entity_poly.entity_id
_entity_poly.type
_entity_poly.pdbx_seq_one_letter_code
_entity_poly.pdbx_strand_id
1 'polypeptide(L)'
;MTFRSTTILARSVLTAAVLTAALVPAAATATPDRSAAQPGGATRTTLTFTVDDCDGCEIQLANALQTRHTDVKPWSSRTKKVRDGQVRFTVATRKTWGLSVTVRAPWEGQTGYLTTVAWRYNGKLQGDPVTLEEAVTRKKASACWEGVRRPDVTVPLVVEEVEVDGVHGRVPGSIAFVPETQSWLHPMREVEDGVLGSQDVNICY
;
A
#
# COMPACT_ATOMS: atom_id res chain seq x y z
N MET A 1 -18.27 -44.70 41.71
CA MET A 1 -17.01 -45.27 42.23
C MET A 1 -16.02 -44.14 42.45
N THR A 2 -15.68 -43.91 43.72
CA THR A 2 -14.56 -43.16 44.33
C THR A 2 -13.20 -43.70 43.82
N PHE A 3 -12.07 -42.98 43.76
CA PHE A 3 -11.24 -42.26 44.77
C PHE A 3 -10.32 -41.23 44.03
N ARG A 4 -10.07 -39.98 44.46
CA ARG A 4 -9.31 -39.39 45.60
C ARG A 4 -7.75 -39.47 45.53
N SER A 5 -7.11 -38.36 45.97
CA SER A 5 -5.70 -38.12 46.40
C SER A 5 -4.96 -37.15 45.46
N THR A 6 -4.62 -35.89 45.74
CA THR A 6 -4.16 -35.12 46.93
C THR A 6 -2.82 -35.57 47.52
N THR A 7 -1.76 -34.78 47.30
CA THR A 7 -0.61 -34.72 48.22
C THR A 7 -0.04 -33.29 48.27
N ILE A 8 0.04 -32.79 49.50
CA ILE A 8 0.59 -31.53 50.00
C ILE A 8 1.98 -31.84 50.60
N LEU A 9 2.81 -30.79 50.81
CA LEU A 9 3.88 -30.62 51.84
C LEU A 9 5.22 -30.17 51.20
N ALA A 10 6.07 -29.30 51.74
CA ALA A 10 6.13 -28.51 52.99
C ALA A 10 7.13 -27.35 52.75
N ARG A 11 6.83 -26.11 53.17
CA ARG A 11 7.37 -25.40 54.35
C ARG A 11 8.87 -25.58 54.65
N SER A 12 9.61 -24.47 54.52
CA SER A 12 10.75 -24.12 55.39
C SER A 12 10.67 -22.63 55.74
N VAL A 13 10.96 -22.32 57.00
CA VAL A 13 10.73 -21.07 57.74
C VAL A 13 12.09 -20.47 58.15
N LEU A 14 12.08 -19.20 58.57
CA LEU A 14 13.12 -18.38 59.25
C LEU A 14 14.07 -17.63 58.29
N THR A 15 14.41 -16.35 58.49
CA THR A 15 14.62 -15.62 59.76
C THR A 15 14.51 -14.10 59.54
N ALA A 16 14.04 -13.37 60.55
CA ALA A 16 13.96 -11.91 60.57
C ALA A 16 15.31 -11.24 60.91
N ALA A 17 15.55 -10.06 60.34
CA ALA A 17 16.43 -9.05 60.93
C ALA A 17 15.86 -7.66 60.65
N VAL A 18 15.44 -6.99 61.73
CA VAL A 18 14.96 -5.61 61.77
C VAL A 18 16.18 -4.68 61.80
N LEU A 19 16.24 -3.73 60.87
CA LEU A 19 17.09 -2.53 60.98
C LEU A 19 16.28 -1.33 60.50
N THR A 20 15.72 -0.62 61.49
CA THR A 20 15.10 0.68 61.36
C THR A 20 16.17 1.74 61.08
N ALA A 21 16.21 2.24 59.85
CA ALA A 21 16.89 3.48 59.50
C ALA A 21 15.83 4.52 59.10
N ALA A 22 15.67 5.55 59.92
CA ALA A 22 14.82 6.70 59.65
C ALA A 22 15.43 7.51 58.49
N LEU A 23 14.77 7.47 57.33
CA LEU A 23 15.07 8.34 56.20
C LEU A 23 13.98 9.42 56.11
N VAL A 24 14.42 10.66 56.30
CA VAL A 24 13.66 11.89 56.09
C VAL A 24 13.11 11.89 54.66
N PRO A 25 11.80 12.07 54.41
CA PRO A 25 11.32 12.28 53.05
C PRO A 25 11.69 13.70 52.64
N ALA A 26 12.78 13.84 51.88
CA ALA A 26 12.98 15.01 51.05
C ALA A 26 11.82 15.04 50.05
N ALA A 27 10.93 16.01 50.18
CA ALA A 27 9.89 16.30 49.21
C ALA A 27 10.57 16.66 47.89
N ALA A 28 10.76 15.66 47.04
CA ALA A 28 11.09 15.86 45.64
C ALA A 28 9.90 16.57 45.02
N THR A 29 10.02 17.89 44.82
CA THR A 29 9.20 18.62 43.87
C THR A 29 9.39 17.94 42.52
N ALA A 30 8.45 17.06 42.16
CA ALA A 30 8.37 16.51 40.82
C ALA A 30 8.16 17.70 39.88
N THR A 31 9.24 18.12 39.23
CA THR A 31 9.17 18.96 38.04
C THR A 31 8.17 18.28 37.11
N PRO A 32 7.12 18.97 36.63
CA PRO A 32 6.26 18.38 35.63
C PRO A 32 7.15 18.07 34.45
N ASP A 33 7.34 16.78 34.22
CA ASP A 33 8.03 16.26 33.06
C ASP A 33 7.21 16.75 31.88
N ARG A 34 7.64 17.86 31.28
CA ARG A 34 7.25 18.24 29.92
C ARG A 34 7.84 17.14 29.07
N SER A 35 7.15 16.00 29.03
CA SER A 35 7.18 15.07 27.91
C SER A 35 7.00 15.96 26.69
N ALA A 36 8.12 16.27 26.05
CA ALA A 36 8.16 16.96 24.79
C ALA A 36 7.24 16.16 23.90
N ALA A 37 6.10 16.75 23.53
CA ALA A 37 5.21 16.18 22.54
C ALA A 37 6.10 15.91 21.32
N GLN A 38 6.42 14.62 21.11
CA GLN A 38 7.09 14.21 19.89
C GLN A 38 6.25 14.76 18.73
N PRO A 39 6.86 15.44 17.74
CA PRO A 39 6.14 15.85 16.55
C PRO A 39 5.36 14.64 16.04
N GLY A 40 4.03 14.73 16.06
CA GLY A 40 3.15 13.60 15.74
C GLY A 40 3.60 12.97 14.42
N GLY A 41 4.13 11.76 14.49
CA GLY A 41 4.61 11.04 13.31
C GLY A 41 3.49 11.01 12.27
N ALA A 42 3.80 11.37 11.03
CA ALA A 42 2.79 11.40 9.97
C ALA A 42 2.07 10.04 9.93
N THR A 43 0.73 10.05 10.06
CA THR A 43 -0.10 8.85 9.98
C THR A 43 0.30 8.03 8.78
N ARG A 44 0.58 6.73 8.97
CA ARG A 44 1.04 5.85 7.90
C ARG A 44 -0.07 4.88 7.50
N THR A 45 -0.04 4.50 6.22
CA THR A 45 -0.87 3.44 5.66
C THR A 45 0.03 2.33 5.12
N THR A 46 -0.26 1.10 5.50
CA THR A 46 0.25 -0.11 4.88
C THR A 46 -0.66 -0.49 3.72
N LEU A 47 -0.12 -0.42 2.52
CA LEU A 47 -0.75 -0.93 1.30
C LEU A 47 -0.18 -2.30 1.00
N THR A 48 -1.03 -3.32 0.94
CA THR A 48 -0.69 -4.65 0.44
C THR A 48 -1.34 -4.83 -0.91
N PHE A 49 -0.54 -5.04 -1.96
CA PHE A 49 -1.06 -5.45 -3.26
C PHE A 49 -0.96 -6.97 -3.36
N THR A 50 -2.07 -7.63 -3.69
CA THR A 50 -2.07 -9.07 -4.03
C THR A 50 -2.09 -9.18 -5.55
N VAL A 51 -1.19 -10.00 -6.09
CA VAL A 51 -0.88 -10.12 -7.52
C VAL A 51 -0.61 -11.60 -7.79
N ASP A 52 -1.67 -12.36 -8.06
CA ASP A 52 -1.60 -13.81 -8.06
C ASP A 52 -0.77 -14.36 -9.23
N ASP A 53 -0.89 -13.75 -10.41
CA ASP A 53 -0.30 -14.25 -11.66
C ASP A 53 0.96 -13.49 -12.11
N CYS A 54 1.63 -12.74 -11.21
CA CYS A 54 2.89 -12.06 -11.53
C CYS A 54 3.91 -12.03 -10.38
N ASP A 55 4.42 -13.20 -9.99
CA ASP A 55 5.60 -13.25 -9.12
C ASP A 55 6.83 -12.66 -9.82
N GLY A 56 7.57 -11.82 -9.11
CA GLY A 56 8.72 -11.09 -9.65
C GLY A 56 8.39 -9.77 -10.35
N CYS A 57 7.10 -9.42 -10.52
CA CYS A 57 6.69 -8.09 -10.96
C CYS A 57 7.33 -6.99 -10.10
N GLU A 58 7.86 -5.96 -10.74
CA GLU A 58 8.35 -4.76 -10.09
C GLU A 58 7.24 -3.72 -9.97
N ILE A 59 6.94 -3.30 -8.74
CA ILE A 59 5.89 -2.33 -8.43
C ILE A 59 6.52 -1.06 -7.84
N GLN A 60 6.11 0.10 -8.35
CA GLN A 60 6.47 1.40 -7.80
C GLN A 60 5.21 2.26 -7.60
N LEU A 61 5.19 2.97 -6.48
CA LEU A 61 4.15 3.94 -6.16
C LEU A 61 4.61 5.33 -6.56
N ALA A 62 3.73 6.10 -7.18
CA ALA A 62 3.95 7.52 -7.43
C ALA A 62 2.74 8.34 -6.96
N ASN A 63 2.98 9.59 -6.56
CA ASN A 63 1.97 10.52 -6.11
C ASN A 63 2.24 11.90 -6.69
N ALA A 64 1.28 12.43 -7.43
CA ALA A 64 1.32 13.78 -7.97
C ALA A 64 -0.08 14.41 -7.96
N LEU A 65 -0.61 14.60 -6.75
CA LEU A 65 -1.88 15.29 -6.56
C LEU A 65 -1.69 16.79 -6.78
N GLN A 66 -2.42 17.35 -7.75
CA GLN A 66 -2.58 18.76 -7.96
C GLN A 66 -3.88 19.22 -7.30
N THR A 67 -3.80 20.22 -6.42
CA THR A 67 -4.99 20.92 -5.92
C THR A 67 -4.97 22.35 -6.45
N ARG A 68 -6.12 23.04 -6.47
CA ARG A 68 -6.28 24.39 -7.06
C ARG A 68 -5.28 25.44 -6.55
N HIS A 69 -4.62 25.21 -5.42
CA HIS A 69 -3.77 26.18 -4.73
C HIS A 69 -2.35 25.68 -4.45
N THR A 70 -1.94 24.54 -5.03
CA THR A 70 -0.64 23.94 -4.75
C THR A 70 0.07 23.50 -6.00
N ASP A 71 1.34 23.89 -6.14
CA ASP A 71 2.25 23.29 -7.11
C ASP A 71 2.33 21.77 -6.89
N VAL A 72 2.41 21.02 -7.99
CA VAL A 72 2.56 19.57 -7.95
C VAL A 72 3.94 19.24 -7.38
N LYS A 73 3.96 18.51 -6.26
CA LYS A 73 5.19 17.98 -5.66
C LYS A 73 5.22 16.47 -5.84
N PRO A 74 5.76 15.97 -6.97
CA PRO A 74 5.78 14.55 -7.25
C PRO A 74 6.59 13.81 -6.19
N TRP A 75 6.15 12.61 -5.87
CA TRP A 75 6.83 11.68 -4.98
C TRP A 75 6.77 10.29 -5.58
N SER A 76 7.84 9.53 -5.44
CA SER A 76 7.87 8.12 -5.80
C SER A 76 8.44 7.29 -4.66
N SER A 77 7.93 6.07 -4.51
CA SER A 77 8.53 5.07 -3.64
C SER A 77 9.79 4.48 -4.28
N ARG A 78 10.52 3.69 -3.49
CA ARG A 78 11.40 2.66 -4.07
C ARG A 78 10.55 1.61 -4.77
N THR A 79 11.09 1.02 -5.82
CA THR A 79 10.52 -0.17 -6.46
C THR A 79 10.63 -1.37 -5.51
N LYS A 80 9.62 -2.23 -5.51
CA LYS A 80 9.63 -3.50 -4.78
C LYS A 80 9.16 -4.62 -5.70
N LYS A 81 9.65 -5.84 -5.46
CA LYS A 81 9.22 -7.03 -6.19
C LYS A 81 8.08 -7.74 -5.49
N VAL A 82 7.11 -8.22 -6.26
CA VAL A 82 6.11 -9.19 -5.81
C VAL A 82 6.82 -10.50 -5.46
N ARG A 83 6.45 -11.05 -4.30
CA ARG A 83 6.90 -12.35 -3.83
C ARG A 83 5.74 -13.04 -3.13
N ASP A 84 5.55 -14.32 -3.43
CA ASP A 84 4.49 -15.14 -2.88
C ASP A 84 3.11 -14.47 -3.11
N GLY A 85 2.91 -13.95 -4.33
CA GLY A 85 1.65 -13.30 -4.75
C GLY A 85 1.35 -11.96 -4.08
N GLN A 86 2.29 -11.32 -3.37
CA GLN A 86 2.03 -10.02 -2.73
C GLN A 86 3.24 -9.08 -2.67
N VAL A 87 2.97 -7.78 -2.50
CA VAL A 87 3.96 -6.77 -2.16
C VAL A 87 3.39 -5.73 -1.19
N ARG A 88 4.21 -5.25 -0.25
CA ARG A 88 3.76 -4.31 0.81
C ARG A 88 4.52 -2.99 0.80
N PHE A 89 3.82 -1.88 0.99
CA PHE A 89 4.37 -0.54 1.13
C PHE A 89 3.82 0.15 2.38
N THR A 90 4.68 0.83 3.14
CA THR A 90 4.26 1.66 4.27
C THR A 90 4.55 3.13 3.96
N VAL A 91 3.51 3.85 3.56
CA VAL A 91 3.60 5.23 3.08
C VAL A 91 2.95 6.20 4.07
N ALA A 92 3.25 7.49 3.99
CA ALA A 92 2.42 8.47 4.69
C ALA A 92 1.01 8.42 4.10
N THR A 93 -0.04 8.41 4.92
CA THR A 93 -1.45 8.28 4.50
C THR A 93 -1.80 9.30 3.42
N ARG A 94 -1.31 10.54 3.57
CA ARG A 94 -1.50 11.62 2.58
C ARG A 94 -0.93 11.34 1.19
N LYS A 95 0.00 10.39 1.06
CA LYS A 95 0.58 9.97 -0.23
C LYS A 95 -0.29 8.95 -0.97
N THR A 96 -1.38 8.48 -0.35
CA THR A 96 -2.35 7.61 -1.03
C THR A 96 -3.32 8.41 -1.93
N TRP A 97 -3.55 9.70 -1.65
CA TRP A 97 -4.47 10.54 -2.43
C TRP A 97 -3.80 11.03 -3.71
N GLY A 98 -4.32 10.66 -4.87
CA GLY A 98 -3.65 10.87 -6.16
C GLY A 98 -2.48 9.93 -6.37
N LEU A 99 -2.60 8.70 -5.85
CA LEU A 99 -1.59 7.65 -6.03
C LEU A 99 -1.79 6.97 -7.39
N SER A 100 -0.71 6.80 -8.14
CA SER A 100 -0.63 5.89 -9.28
C SER A 100 0.36 4.76 -8.98
N VAL A 101 0.14 3.61 -9.59
CA VAL A 101 0.97 2.42 -9.39
C VAL A 101 1.48 1.97 -10.75
N THR A 102 2.79 1.89 -10.90
CA THR A 102 3.41 1.30 -12.09
C THR A 102 3.81 -0.14 -11.80
N VAL A 103 3.73 -0.96 -12.84
CA VAL A 103 4.06 -2.37 -12.86
C VAL A 103 5.02 -2.61 -14.01
N ARG A 104 6.07 -3.38 -13.77
CA ARG A 104 6.93 -3.95 -14.80
C ARG A 104 7.01 -5.46 -14.58
N ALA A 105 6.41 -6.21 -15.49
CA ALA A 105 6.43 -7.66 -15.41
C ALA A 105 7.73 -8.25 -15.99
N PRO A 106 8.17 -9.44 -15.55
CA PRO A 106 9.42 -10.04 -16.02
C PRO A 106 9.39 -10.47 -17.50
N TRP A 107 8.20 -10.66 -18.08
CA TRP A 107 8.03 -11.01 -19.50
C TRP A 107 8.06 -9.79 -20.44
N GLU A 108 7.95 -8.56 -19.92
CA GLU A 108 7.85 -7.37 -20.77
C GLU A 108 9.07 -7.21 -21.68
N GLY A 109 8.81 -7.07 -22.98
CA GLY A 109 9.77 -6.62 -23.97
C GLY A 109 10.02 -5.12 -23.88
N GLN A 110 10.62 -4.55 -24.93
CA GLN A 110 10.87 -3.11 -25.01
C GLN A 110 9.59 -2.36 -25.45
N THR A 111 8.72 -2.06 -24.48
CA THR A 111 7.42 -1.39 -24.71
C THR A 111 7.54 0.12 -24.93
N GLY A 112 8.58 0.76 -24.38
CA GLY A 112 8.74 2.22 -24.43
C GLY A 112 7.89 2.98 -23.39
N TYR A 113 7.27 2.28 -22.45
CA TYR A 113 6.50 2.86 -21.35
C TYR A 113 6.53 1.93 -20.12
N LEU A 114 6.01 2.41 -18.98
CA LEU A 114 5.69 1.58 -17.82
C LEU A 114 4.20 1.32 -17.76
N THR A 115 3.82 0.05 -17.63
CA THR A 115 2.43 -0.34 -17.41
C THR A 115 1.94 0.30 -16.10
N THR A 116 0.77 0.90 -16.11
CA THR A 116 0.18 1.60 -14.97
C THR A 116 -1.16 0.98 -14.61
N VAL A 117 -1.40 0.77 -13.32
CA VAL A 117 -2.65 0.20 -12.83
C VAL A 117 -3.82 1.13 -13.18
N ALA A 118 -4.79 0.59 -13.92
CA ALA A 118 -6.09 1.22 -14.11
C ALA A 118 -6.96 1.02 -12.86
N TRP A 119 -7.24 2.11 -12.13
CA TRP A 119 -8.15 2.08 -10.97
C TRP A 119 -9.62 2.08 -11.37
N ARG A 120 -9.91 2.70 -12.53
CA ARG A 120 -11.24 2.77 -13.13
C ARG A 120 -11.12 2.88 -14.65
N TYR A 121 -11.88 2.05 -15.35
CA TYR A 121 -12.16 2.25 -16.77
C TYR A 121 -13.40 3.12 -16.98
N ASN A 122 -13.44 3.83 -18.12
CA ASN A 122 -14.62 4.58 -18.57
C ASN A 122 -15.88 3.69 -18.54
N GLY A 123 -16.96 4.24 -18.00
CA GLY A 123 -18.28 3.59 -17.99
C GLY A 123 -18.52 2.66 -16.80
N LYS A 124 -17.50 2.41 -15.97
CA LYS A 124 -17.63 1.66 -14.72
C LYS A 124 -18.01 2.57 -13.57
N LEU A 125 -18.82 2.14 -12.63
CA LEU A 125 -19.04 2.79 -11.33
C LEU A 125 -18.11 2.18 -10.28
N GLN A 126 -17.91 2.87 -9.15
CA GLN A 126 -17.17 2.29 -8.03
C GLN A 126 -17.88 1.02 -7.54
N GLY A 127 -17.11 -0.05 -7.33
CA GLY A 127 -17.62 -1.38 -6.97
C GLY A 127 -17.96 -2.26 -8.17
N ASP A 128 -17.98 -1.73 -9.39
CA ASP A 128 -18.24 -2.58 -10.56
C ASP A 128 -17.05 -3.54 -10.79
N PRO A 129 -17.34 -4.83 -11.06
CA PRO A 129 -16.30 -5.78 -11.43
C PRO A 129 -15.70 -5.42 -12.78
N VAL A 130 -14.44 -5.78 -12.98
CA VAL A 130 -13.72 -5.68 -14.24
C VAL A 130 -12.98 -6.99 -14.46
N THR A 131 -13.23 -7.66 -15.57
CA THR A 131 -12.46 -8.84 -16.00
C THR A 131 -11.43 -8.45 -17.06
N LEU A 132 -10.51 -9.37 -17.38
CA LEU A 132 -9.53 -9.15 -18.44
C LEU A 132 -10.22 -8.94 -19.80
N GLU A 133 -11.19 -9.78 -20.14
CA GLU A 133 -11.93 -9.72 -21.41
C GLU A 133 -12.64 -8.38 -21.58
N GLU A 134 -13.12 -7.82 -20.48
CA GLU A 134 -13.69 -6.49 -20.48
C GLU A 134 -12.63 -5.41 -20.57
N ALA A 135 -11.57 -5.49 -19.76
CA ALA A 135 -10.51 -4.48 -19.67
C ALA A 135 -9.90 -4.20 -21.04
N VAL A 136 -9.59 -5.24 -21.83
CA VAL A 136 -8.97 -5.11 -23.15
C VAL A 136 -9.84 -4.38 -24.19
N THR A 137 -11.15 -4.28 -23.96
CA THR A 137 -12.05 -3.54 -24.86
C THR A 137 -12.16 -2.07 -24.53
N ARG A 138 -11.68 -1.65 -23.34
CA ARG A 138 -11.85 -0.28 -22.85
C ARG A 138 -10.90 0.65 -23.58
N LYS A 139 -11.37 1.89 -23.77
CA LYS A 139 -10.64 2.94 -24.51
C LYS A 139 -10.20 4.11 -23.65
N LYS A 140 -10.67 4.18 -22.41
CA LYS A 140 -10.21 5.16 -21.43
C LYS A 140 -10.12 4.58 -20.03
N ALA A 141 -9.11 4.99 -19.26
CA ALA A 141 -8.91 4.60 -17.87
C ALA A 141 -8.28 5.73 -17.05
N SER A 142 -8.39 5.67 -15.73
CA SER A 142 -7.62 6.53 -14.81
C SER A 142 -6.58 5.74 -14.04
N ALA A 143 -5.37 6.29 -14.00
CA ALA A 143 -4.24 5.86 -13.18
C ALA A 143 -4.28 6.42 -11.76
N CYS A 144 -5.23 7.31 -11.45
CA CYS A 144 -5.24 8.09 -10.24
C CYS A 144 -6.23 7.56 -9.21
N TRP A 145 -5.70 7.05 -8.10
CA TRP A 145 -6.51 6.61 -6.96
C TRP A 145 -6.92 7.77 -6.07
N GLU A 146 -8.17 7.78 -5.58
CA GLU A 146 -8.62 8.77 -4.60
C GLU A 146 -7.91 8.60 -3.25
N GLY A 147 -7.39 7.40 -2.96
CA GLY A 147 -6.64 7.08 -1.75
C GLY A 147 -7.52 6.75 -0.54
N VAL A 148 -6.89 6.65 0.64
CA VAL A 148 -7.52 6.08 1.84
C VAL A 148 -7.11 6.82 3.10
N ARG A 149 -7.88 6.64 4.16
CA ARG A 149 -7.56 7.11 5.53
C ARG A 149 -7.27 5.98 6.51
N ARG A 150 -7.43 4.73 6.05
CA ARG A 150 -7.26 3.53 6.87
C ARG A 150 -5.77 3.22 7.05
N PRO A 151 -5.37 2.63 8.19
CA PRO A 151 -3.97 2.26 8.45
C PRO A 151 -3.53 1.06 7.61
N ASP A 152 -4.45 0.17 7.23
CA ASP A 152 -4.15 -1.05 6.48
C ASP A 152 -5.19 -1.24 5.37
N VAL A 153 -4.70 -1.47 4.15
CA VAL A 153 -5.54 -1.70 2.97
C VAL A 153 -4.89 -2.77 2.10
N THR A 154 -5.70 -3.75 1.68
CA THR A 154 -5.34 -4.75 0.69
C THR A 154 -6.01 -4.39 -0.62
N VAL A 155 -5.25 -4.38 -1.71
CA VAL A 155 -5.70 -4.03 -3.05
C VAL A 155 -5.35 -5.19 -3.98
N PRO A 156 -6.33 -5.96 -4.48
CA PRO A 156 -6.06 -6.94 -5.52
C PRO A 156 -5.70 -6.25 -6.83
N LEU A 157 -4.67 -6.74 -7.51
CA LEU A 157 -4.28 -6.33 -8.85
C LEU A 157 -4.32 -7.55 -9.76
N VAL A 158 -4.95 -7.38 -10.91
CA VAL A 158 -4.78 -8.29 -12.05
C VAL A 158 -3.64 -7.74 -12.88
N VAL A 159 -2.64 -8.57 -13.14
CA VAL A 159 -1.50 -8.26 -14.03
C VAL A 159 -1.33 -9.43 -14.97
N GLU A 160 -1.54 -9.19 -16.26
CA GLU A 160 -1.59 -10.25 -17.28
C GLU A 160 -0.71 -9.89 -18.47
N GLU A 161 -0.14 -10.91 -19.09
CA GLU A 161 0.61 -10.76 -20.34
C GLU A 161 -0.35 -10.46 -21.50
N VAL A 162 -0.02 -9.43 -22.27
CA VAL A 162 -0.75 -9.05 -23.50
C VAL A 162 0.26 -8.63 -24.56
N GLU A 163 -0.07 -8.82 -25.83
CA GLU A 163 0.73 -8.30 -26.93
C GLU A 163 0.47 -6.80 -27.11
N VAL A 164 1.55 -6.01 -27.23
CA VAL A 164 1.47 -4.55 -27.38
C VAL A 164 2.41 -4.05 -28.47
N ASP A 165 2.18 -2.83 -28.95
CA ASP A 165 3.14 -2.15 -29.81
C ASP A 165 4.34 -1.68 -28.97
N GLY A 166 5.49 -2.30 -29.20
CA GLY A 166 6.76 -1.91 -28.61
C GLY A 166 7.57 -0.97 -29.52
N VAL A 167 8.77 -0.64 -29.07
CA VAL A 167 9.67 0.32 -29.74
C VAL A 167 10.10 -0.16 -31.14
N HIS A 168 10.25 -1.47 -31.33
CA HIS A 168 10.76 -2.07 -32.57
C HIS A 168 9.78 -3.05 -33.23
N GLY A 169 8.51 -3.06 -32.81
CA GLY A 169 7.49 -4.00 -33.27
C GLY A 169 6.65 -4.53 -32.12
N ARG A 170 5.80 -5.53 -32.42
CA ARG A 170 4.98 -6.19 -31.41
C ARG A 170 5.86 -6.95 -30.42
N VAL A 171 5.58 -6.78 -29.13
CA VAL A 171 6.30 -7.42 -28.03
C VAL A 171 5.32 -7.83 -26.93
N PRO A 172 5.69 -8.80 -26.07
CA PRO A 172 5.00 -9.02 -24.82
C PRO A 172 5.03 -7.74 -23.97
N GLY A 173 3.86 -7.31 -23.54
CA GLY A 173 3.63 -6.23 -22.59
C GLY A 173 2.80 -6.73 -21.42
N SER A 174 2.28 -5.80 -20.63
CA SER A 174 1.36 -6.14 -19.55
C SER A 174 0.15 -5.22 -19.56
N ILE A 175 -0.98 -5.76 -19.13
CA ILE A 175 -2.13 -4.99 -18.67
C ILE A 175 -2.19 -5.09 -17.15
N ALA A 176 -2.51 -3.99 -16.47
CA ALA A 176 -2.63 -3.98 -15.02
C ALA A 176 -3.88 -3.19 -14.58
N PHE A 177 -4.74 -3.80 -13.76
CA PHE A 177 -5.97 -3.17 -13.29
C PHE A 177 -6.43 -3.75 -11.94
N VAL A 178 -7.33 -3.04 -11.28
CA VAL A 178 -8.06 -3.56 -10.10
C VAL A 178 -9.30 -4.33 -10.57
N PRO A 179 -9.53 -5.57 -10.09
CA PRO A 179 -10.68 -6.37 -10.53
C PRO A 179 -12.03 -5.84 -10.02
N GLU A 180 -12.01 -4.95 -9.03
CA GLU A 180 -13.18 -4.19 -8.57
C GLU A 180 -12.85 -2.69 -8.68
N THR A 181 -13.68 -1.96 -9.41
CA THR A 181 -13.46 -0.54 -9.70
C THR A 181 -13.36 0.27 -8.41
N GLN A 182 -12.26 1.01 -8.25
CA GLN A 182 -12.01 1.80 -7.05
C GLN A 182 -12.45 3.26 -7.20
N SER A 183 -12.51 3.97 -6.08
CA SER A 183 -12.56 5.43 -6.06
C SER A 183 -11.33 6.01 -6.75
N TRP A 184 -11.49 7.03 -7.57
CA TRP A 184 -10.48 7.48 -8.51
C TRP A 184 -10.56 9.00 -8.69
N LEU A 185 -9.50 9.58 -9.24
CA LEU A 185 -9.41 11.01 -9.56
C LEU A 185 -9.15 11.20 -11.06
N HIS A 186 -9.42 12.40 -11.56
CA HIS A 186 -9.10 12.74 -12.92
C HIS A 186 -7.57 12.78 -13.15
N PRO A 187 -7.08 12.65 -14.40
CA PRO A 187 -7.83 12.47 -15.66
C PRO A 187 -8.20 11.01 -15.96
N MET A 188 -9.19 10.84 -16.83
CA MET A 188 -9.25 9.63 -17.67
C MET A 188 -8.41 9.86 -18.93
N ARG A 189 -7.47 8.97 -19.19
CA ARG A 189 -6.57 8.97 -20.34
C ARG A 189 -7.01 7.89 -21.32
N GLU A 190 -6.61 8.06 -22.58
CA GLU A 190 -6.77 7.00 -23.58
C GLU A 190 -5.88 5.81 -23.23
N VAL A 191 -6.37 4.61 -23.56
CA VAL A 191 -5.66 3.35 -23.38
C VAL A 191 -5.70 2.56 -24.68
N GLU A 192 -4.63 1.85 -24.98
CA GLU A 192 -4.52 0.98 -26.14
C GLU A 192 -4.88 -0.43 -25.70
N ASP A 193 -5.96 -0.99 -26.24
CA ASP A 193 -6.47 -2.32 -25.86
C ASP A 193 -6.51 -2.56 -24.33
N GLY A 194 -7.02 -1.56 -23.60
CA GLY A 194 -7.11 -1.58 -22.14
C GLY A 194 -5.80 -1.27 -21.40
N VAL A 195 -4.65 -1.28 -22.07
CA VAL A 195 -3.34 -1.02 -21.48
C VAL A 195 -3.13 0.46 -21.24
N LEU A 196 -2.92 0.81 -19.97
CA LEU A 196 -2.60 2.16 -19.54
C LEU A 196 -1.08 2.31 -19.35
N GLY A 197 -0.40 2.82 -20.37
CA GLY A 197 1.04 3.10 -20.31
C GLY A 197 1.36 4.52 -19.85
N SER A 198 2.46 4.70 -19.11
CA SER A 198 3.00 6.03 -18.81
C SER A 198 4.53 6.07 -18.89
N GLN A 199 5.09 7.20 -19.35
CA GLN A 199 6.54 7.47 -19.37
C GLN A 199 6.98 8.39 -18.23
N ASP A 200 6.03 9.13 -17.65
CA ASP A 200 6.21 10.10 -16.58
C ASP A 200 5.19 9.87 -15.47
N VAL A 201 5.32 10.63 -14.37
CA VAL A 201 4.37 10.60 -13.26
C VAL A 201 2.97 11.03 -13.71
N ASN A 202 1.94 10.30 -13.28
CA ASN A 202 0.55 10.66 -13.53
C ASN A 202 0.10 11.78 -12.59
N ILE A 203 -0.20 12.96 -13.14
CA ILE A 203 -0.75 14.09 -12.39
C ILE A 203 -2.25 13.87 -12.19
N CYS A 204 -2.69 13.94 -10.92
CA CYS A 204 -4.05 13.66 -10.49
C CYS A 204 -4.72 14.92 -9.94
N TYR A 205 -6.04 15.10 -10.13
CA TYR A 205 -6.78 16.29 -9.67
C TYR A 205 -8.24 16.02 -9.32
#